data_AF-A0A3S5EH26-F1
#
_entry.id   AF-A0A3S5EH26-F1
#
_cell.length_a   1.000
_cell.length_b   1.000
_cell.length_c   1.000
_cell.angle_alpha   90.00
_cell.angle_beta   90.00
_cell.angle_gamma   90.00
#
_symmetry.space_group_name_H-M   'P 1'
#
loop_
_entity.id
_entity.type
_entity.pdbx_description
1 polymer ?
#
loop_
_entity_poly.entity_id
_entity_poly.type
_entity_poly.pdbx_seq_one_letter_code
_entity_poly.pdbx_strand_id
1 'polypeptide(L)'
;MFGKMFKKATDAASQVAGSTEVELSEETGEAEVGVSVSGRGLASAARGLGGAARRMSNAVRGVEEVDWIHHAFPYSYELELFDEDARDIRRPQPPAGLDPAAFQYADTWYNIWAPVRDGHITPVSAVEAGDVAGANAAVVQWQQDIEAANTAQAQLGDFRGARTLVLANSDVYETLGAMVSLVREYIGARLQGGPSEDLAFEAIERVLSIHMTMNESLASFYADPTGAAAQAAEDAAFAPIEAMRQSMMGDPSAPELQPINGVSLHDYVAGSAKINEGWSNEQVAAVLGVERPQWEQANAGWVERMQTHMMTVGMQYSSLMSTPHPLFEAAAAAGAGPGAGSQASRLKTDRDFYIECAAVMAAAQEAGVDPSGYLEANYQVTTTQVAGAGVQWMQDLRNADQLITLQQAKQREFASVFAQQMGPGIADDIVF
;
A
#
# COMPACT_ATOMS: atom_id res chain seq x y z
N MET A 1 -12.53 -6.17 1.30
CA MET A 1 -13.38 -5.01 0.91
C MET A 1 -12.52 -3.84 0.44
N PHE A 2 -11.44 -3.50 1.18
CA PHE A 2 -10.50 -2.42 0.85
C PHE A 2 -9.71 -2.61 -0.46
N GLY A 3 -9.20 -3.81 -0.78
CA GLY A 3 -8.50 -4.06 -2.06
C GLY A 3 -9.38 -3.85 -3.31
N LYS A 4 -10.69 -4.08 -3.22
CA LYS A 4 -11.63 -3.78 -4.33
C LYS A 4 -11.91 -2.28 -4.50
N MET A 5 -11.76 -1.49 -3.43
CA MET A 5 -11.91 -0.04 -3.48
C MET A 5 -10.63 0.64 -3.98
N PHE A 6 -9.46 0.11 -3.59
CA PHE A 6 -8.15 0.57 -4.10
C PHE A 6 -8.03 0.33 -5.60
N LYS A 7 -8.38 -0.87 -6.08
CA LYS A 7 -8.45 -1.18 -7.52
C LYS A 7 -9.36 -0.20 -8.29
N LYS A 8 -10.50 0.17 -7.71
CA LYS A 8 -11.42 1.15 -8.31
C LYS A 8 -10.84 2.57 -8.37
N ALA A 9 -9.95 2.93 -7.44
CA ALA A 9 -9.24 4.21 -7.41
C ALA A 9 -8.10 4.24 -8.43
N THR A 10 -7.31 3.17 -8.53
CA THR A 10 -6.25 3.00 -9.53
C THR A 10 -6.84 2.99 -10.95
N ASP A 11 -7.92 2.24 -11.16
CA ASP A 11 -8.65 2.21 -12.44
C ASP A 11 -9.20 3.59 -12.83
N ALA A 12 -9.61 4.42 -11.85
CA ALA A 12 -10.10 5.77 -12.09
C ALA A 12 -8.97 6.77 -12.41
N ALA A 13 -7.78 6.58 -11.84
CA ALA A 13 -6.60 7.41 -12.09
C ALA A 13 -6.03 7.21 -13.51
N SER A 14 -5.92 5.97 -13.97
CA SER A 14 -5.48 5.67 -15.34
C SER A 14 -6.48 6.15 -16.40
N GLN A 15 -7.76 6.25 -16.04
CA GLN A 15 -8.83 6.71 -16.92
C GLN A 15 -8.88 8.21 -17.17
N VAL A 16 -8.34 9.04 -16.26
CA VAL A 16 -8.29 10.50 -16.41
C VAL A 16 -7.04 10.92 -17.18
N ALA A 17 -5.95 10.18 -17.06
CA ALA A 17 -4.72 10.42 -17.82
C ALA A 17 -4.90 10.25 -19.35
N GLY A 18 -5.89 9.45 -19.78
CA GLY A 18 -6.17 9.17 -21.20
C GLY A 18 -7.21 10.05 -21.89
N SER A 19 -7.87 11.00 -21.21
CA SER A 19 -8.94 11.80 -21.82
C SER A 19 -8.68 13.30 -21.71
N THR A 20 -7.84 13.82 -22.60
CA THR A 20 -7.84 15.24 -22.94
C THR A 20 -8.16 15.39 -24.42
N GLU A 21 -9.44 15.23 -24.78
CA GLU A 21 -9.98 15.75 -26.04
C GLU A 21 -10.98 16.86 -25.73
N VAL A 22 -10.69 18.02 -26.30
CA VAL A 22 -11.53 19.22 -26.27
C VAL A 22 -12.53 19.10 -27.42
N GLU A 23 -13.83 19.07 -27.10
CA GLU A 23 -14.85 19.49 -28.07
C GLU A 23 -15.91 20.40 -27.44
N LEU A 24 -16.01 21.59 -28.03
CA LEU A 24 -17.09 22.56 -27.90
C LEU A 24 -18.15 22.21 -28.95
N SER A 25 -19.43 22.08 -28.56
CA SER A 25 -20.55 22.93 -29.05
C SER A 25 -21.95 22.33 -28.81
N GLU A 26 -22.80 23.16 -28.20
CA GLU A 26 -24.25 23.46 -28.40
C GLU A 26 -25.36 22.37 -28.42
N GLU A 27 -26.25 22.55 -27.45
CA GLU A 27 -27.73 22.63 -27.53
C GLU A 27 -28.54 21.46 -28.15
N THR A 28 -29.27 20.73 -27.31
CA THR A 28 -30.75 20.71 -27.26
C THR A 28 -31.23 19.73 -26.21
N GLY A 29 -32.29 20.10 -25.48
CA GLY A 29 -32.80 19.35 -24.34
C GLY A 29 -33.71 18.19 -24.72
N GLU A 30 -33.67 17.14 -23.92
CA GLU A 30 -34.84 16.37 -23.47
C GLU A 30 -34.38 15.48 -22.29
N ALA A 31 -35.17 15.49 -21.22
CA ALA A 31 -34.92 14.71 -20.02
C ALA A 31 -35.45 13.29 -20.22
N GLU A 32 -34.56 12.32 -20.38
CA GLU A 32 -34.87 10.90 -20.17
C GLU A 32 -34.13 10.36 -18.94
N VAL A 33 -34.90 9.77 -18.03
CA VAL A 33 -34.41 9.01 -16.89
C VAL A 33 -33.80 7.71 -17.43
N GLY A 34 -32.50 7.75 -17.74
CA GLY A 34 -31.70 6.61 -18.13
C GLY A 34 -30.88 6.10 -16.94
N VAL A 35 -31.09 4.85 -16.55
CA VAL A 35 -30.15 4.11 -15.69
C VAL A 35 -28.83 3.99 -16.46
N SER A 36 -27.87 4.87 -16.17
CA SER A 36 -26.54 4.79 -16.76
C SER A 36 -25.75 3.66 -16.08
N VAL A 37 -25.73 2.51 -16.73
CA VAL A 37 -24.72 1.48 -16.47
C VAL A 37 -23.43 1.99 -17.10
N SER A 38 -22.50 2.44 -16.27
CA SER A 38 -21.22 3.01 -16.73
C SER A 38 -20.42 1.96 -17.50
N GLY A 39 -20.15 2.22 -18.79
CA GLY A 39 -19.55 1.34 -19.79
C GLY A 39 -18.09 0.90 -19.56
N ARG A 40 -17.59 0.86 -18.33
CA ARG A 40 -16.24 0.34 -18.00
C ARG A 40 -16.24 -1.00 -17.26
N GLY A 41 -17.42 -1.48 -16.83
CA GLY A 41 -17.61 -2.89 -16.47
C GLY A 41 -17.55 -3.83 -17.68
N LEU A 42 -17.81 -3.30 -18.89
CA LEU A 42 -17.72 -4.07 -20.14
C LEU A 42 -16.31 -4.09 -20.73
N ALA A 43 -15.40 -3.16 -20.39
CA ALA A 43 -14.02 -3.22 -20.87
C ALA A 43 -13.13 -4.19 -20.08
N SER A 44 -13.43 -4.48 -18.80
CA SER A 44 -12.77 -5.61 -18.10
C SER A 44 -13.46 -6.96 -18.39
N ALA A 45 -14.77 -6.95 -18.70
CA ALA A 45 -15.48 -8.15 -19.15
C ALA A 45 -15.24 -8.47 -20.64
N ALA A 46 -14.90 -7.49 -21.48
CA ALA A 46 -14.50 -7.68 -22.88
C ALA A 46 -12.99 -7.91 -23.04
N ARG A 47 -12.14 -7.50 -22.08
CA ARG A 47 -10.76 -8.00 -21.98
C ARG A 47 -10.67 -9.49 -21.60
N GLY A 48 -11.79 -10.08 -21.16
CA GLY A 48 -11.95 -11.53 -21.04
C GLY A 48 -12.52 -12.22 -22.29
N LEU A 49 -12.96 -11.47 -23.32
CA LEU A 49 -13.61 -12.01 -24.52
C LEU A 49 -13.48 -11.03 -25.70
N GLY A 50 -12.36 -11.03 -26.43
CA GLY A 50 -12.32 -10.42 -27.77
C GLY A 50 -10.97 -9.96 -28.31
N GLY A 51 -10.30 -10.82 -29.09
CA GLY A 51 -9.16 -10.54 -29.97
C GLY A 51 -8.55 -11.85 -30.48
N ALA A 52 -9.22 -12.60 -31.36
CA ALA A 52 -9.13 -12.59 -32.82
C ALA A 52 -8.47 -13.89 -33.36
N ALA A 53 -9.05 -14.42 -34.43
CA ALA A 53 -8.76 -15.64 -35.20
C ALA A 53 -7.47 -16.45 -34.89
N ARG A 54 -7.67 -17.67 -34.35
CA ARG A 54 -6.64 -18.71 -34.23
C ARG A 54 -6.15 -19.21 -35.60
N ARG A 55 -4.84 -19.19 -35.84
CA ARG A 55 -4.16 -20.06 -36.80
C ARG A 55 -2.97 -20.76 -36.13
N MET A 56 -2.96 -22.09 -36.20
CA MET A 56 -1.89 -22.94 -35.65
C MET A 56 -0.90 -23.30 -36.75
N SER A 57 0.39 -23.08 -36.52
CA SER A 57 1.47 -23.67 -37.33
C SER A 57 2.44 -24.40 -36.40
N ASN A 58 2.46 -25.72 -36.48
CA ASN A 58 3.48 -26.53 -35.81
C ASN A 58 4.77 -26.48 -36.65
N ALA A 59 5.76 -25.70 -36.23
CA ALA A 59 7.09 -25.80 -36.79
C ALA A 59 8.20 -25.41 -35.80
N VAL A 60 8.96 -26.43 -35.40
CA VAL A 60 10.40 -26.40 -35.07
C VAL A 60 10.78 -25.80 -33.70
N ARG A 61 11.39 -26.66 -32.87
CA ARG A 61 12.18 -26.29 -31.68
C ARG A 61 13.10 -25.11 -32.00
N GLY A 62 12.81 -23.96 -31.42
CA GLY A 62 13.63 -22.76 -31.53
C GLY A 62 12.96 -21.65 -30.76
N VAL A 63 13.69 -21.06 -29.83
CA VAL A 63 13.31 -19.84 -29.12
C VAL A 63 13.13 -18.74 -30.18
N GLU A 64 11.91 -18.26 -30.40
CA GLU A 64 11.66 -17.11 -31.27
C GLU A 64 10.91 -16.02 -30.51
N GLU A 65 11.45 -14.81 -30.62
CA GLU A 65 11.05 -13.57 -29.97
C GLU A 65 9.69 -13.09 -30.47
N VAL A 66 8.80 -12.69 -29.57
CA VAL A 66 7.71 -11.77 -29.93
C VAL A 66 8.35 -10.38 -30.03
N ASP A 67 8.89 -10.11 -31.21
CA ASP A 67 9.47 -8.84 -31.69
C ASP A 67 10.67 -8.24 -30.90
N TRP A 68 10.91 -8.67 -29.65
CA TRP A 68 12.07 -8.39 -28.77
C TRP A 68 11.86 -8.87 -27.30
N ILE A 69 10.67 -9.41 -26.94
CA ILE A 69 10.37 -9.92 -25.60
C ILE A 69 10.65 -11.44 -25.54
N HIS A 70 11.62 -11.83 -24.72
CA HIS A 70 12.06 -13.22 -24.56
C HIS A 70 11.26 -13.94 -23.45
N HIS A 71 10.50 -14.99 -23.79
CA HIS A 71 9.60 -15.65 -22.83
C HIS A 71 9.97 -17.10 -22.43
N ALA A 72 11.03 -17.70 -22.99
CA ALA A 72 11.56 -19.05 -22.69
C ALA A 72 10.62 -20.27 -22.91
N PHE A 73 9.30 -20.09 -23.03
CA PHE A 73 8.36 -21.18 -23.36
C PHE A 73 8.66 -21.77 -24.75
N PRO A 74 8.50 -23.11 -24.95
CA PRO A 74 8.89 -23.81 -26.18
C PRO A 74 7.84 -23.69 -27.32
N TYR A 75 6.99 -22.67 -27.27
CA TYR A 75 5.87 -22.46 -28.18
C TYR A 75 5.99 -21.10 -28.86
N SER A 76 5.79 -21.06 -30.16
CA SER A 76 5.75 -19.82 -30.95
C SER A 76 4.31 -19.40 -31.16
N TYR A 77 4.01 -18.13 -30.89
CA TYR A 77 2.68 -17.55 -31.08
C TYR A 77 2.76 -16.27 -31.91
N GLU A 78 1.91 -16.19 -32.93
CA GLU A 78 1.62 -14.92 -33.61
C GLU A 78 0.57 -14.16 -32.79
N LEU A 79 0.96 -13.01 -32.23
CA LEU A 79 0.07 -12.11 -31.52
C LEU A 79 -0.19 -10.88 -32.40
N GLU A 80 -1.45 -10.68 -32.78
CA GLU A 80 -1.89 -9.43 -33.38
C GLU A 80 -2.15 -8.42 -32.26
N LEU A 81 -1.31 -7.38 -32.20
CA LEU A 81 -1.41 -6.30 -31.22
C LEU A 81 -2.16 -5.13 -31.84
N PHE A 82 -3.06 -4.51 -31.07
CA PHE A 82 -3.69 -3.27 -31.49
C PHE A 82 -2.68 -2.10 -31.43
N ASP A 83 -2.92 -1.03 -32.19
CA ASP A 83 -2.00 0.13 -32.29
C ASP A 83 -1.72 0.84 -30.94
N GLU A 84 -2.64 0.71 -29.99
CA GLU A 84 -2.47 1.19 -28.62
C GLU A 84 -1.48 0.30 -27.86
N ASP A 85 -1.68 -1.02 -27.90
CA ASP A 85 -0.80 -1.99 -27.23
C ASP A 85 0.62 -1.96 -27.80
N ALA A 86 0.74 -1.78 -29.12
CA ALA A 86 2.03 -1.69 -29.80
C ALA A 86 2.90 -0.50 -29.31
N ARG A 87 2.27 0.58 -28.83
CA ARG A 87 2.98 1.74 -28.25
C ARG A 87 3.57 1.42 -26.90
N ASP A 88 2.82 0.73 -26.05
CA ASP A 88 3.19 0.49 -24.65
C ASP A 88 4.05 -0.75 -24.47
N ILE A 89 4.26 -1.53 -25.53
CA ILE A 89 5.21 -2.62 -25.48
C ILE A 89 6.61 -2.11 -25.19
N ARG A 90 7.06 -0.98 -25.78
CA ARG A 90 8.42 -0.45 -25.59
C ARG A 90 8.51 0.56 -24.46
N ARG A 91 9.64 0.55 -23.75
CA ARG A 91 9.92 1.57 -22.73
C ARG A 91 9.84 2.97 -23.35
N PRO A 92 8.97 3.87 -22.85
CA PRO A 92 8.82 5.20 -23.39
C PRO A 92 10.09 6.02 -23.22
N GLN A 93 10.36 6.89 -24.19
CA GLN A 93 11.45 7.85 -24.11
C GLN A 93 11.02 9.06 -23.26
N PRO A 94 11.89 9.59 -22.39
CA PRO A 94 11.57 10.80 -21.64
C PRO A 94 11.39 11.98 -22.61
N PRO A 95 10.37 12.84 -22.42
CA PRO A 95 10.17 14.01 -23.26
C PRO A 95 11.30 15.02 -23.09
N ALA A 96 11.57 15.78 -24.15
CA ALA A 96 12.56 16.85 -24.11
C ALA A 96 12.17 17.90 -23.05
N GLY A 97 13.11 18.23 -22.16
CA GLY A 97 12.88 19.20 -21.09
C GLY A 97 12.23 18.65 -19.82
N LEU A 98 12.06 17.33 -19.70
CA LEU A 98 11.67 16.70 -18.43
C LEU A 98 12.64 17.09 -17.30
N ASP A 99 12.12 17.37 -16.11
CA ASP A 99 12.93 17.61 -14.90
C ASP A 99 13.91 16.42 -14.70
N PRO A 100 15.24 16.66 -14.63
CA PRO A 100 16.22 15.61 -14.39
C PRO A 100 15.94 14.78 -13.14
N ALA A 101 15.38 15.38 -12.08
CA ALA A 101 15.02 14.66 -10.87
C ALA A 101 13.83 13.71 -11.10
N ALA A 102 12.85 14.14 -11.90
CA ALA A 102 11.72 13.28 -12.29
C ALA A 102 12.20 12.12 -13.17
N PHE A 103 13.12 12.38 -14.11
CA PHE A 103 13.74 11.32 -14.91
C PHE A 103 14.50 10.31 -14.03
N GLN A 104 15.34 10.77 -13.11
CA GLN A 104 16.10 9.89 -12.21
C GLN A 104 15.19 9.04 -11.33
N TYR A 105 14.13 9.63 -10.78
CA TYR A 105 13.12 8.91 -10.01
C TYR A 105 12.44 7.81 -10.85
N ALA A 106 11.98 8.16 -12.04
CA ALA A 106 11.30 7.24 -12.95
C ALA A 106 12.22 6.11 -13.45
N ASP A 107 13.49 6.41 -13.71
CA ASP A 107 14.50 5.41 -14.06
C ASP A 107 14.80 4.47 -12.90
N THR A 108 14.89 5.00 -11.67
CA THR A 108 15.06 4.20 -10.45
C THR A 108 13.87 3.26 -10.26
N TRP A 109 12.65 3.78 -10.38
CA TRP A 109 11.42 2.98 -10.32
C TRP A 109 11.43 1.84 -11.35
N TYR A 110 11.77 2.13 -12.61
CA TYR A 110 11.82 1.12 -13.66
C TYR A 110 12.88 0.05 -13.37
N ASN A 111 14.07 0.47 -12.92
CA ASN A 111 15.21 -0.42 -12.69
C ASN A 111 15.03 -1.33 -11.46
N ILE A 112 14.12 -1.02 -10.54
CA ILE A 112 13.74 -1.94 -9.45
C ILE A 112 12.91 -3.11 -9.99
N TRP A 113 11.96 -2.86 -10.91
CA TRP A 113 11.10 -3.90 -11.47
C TRP A 113 11.74 -4.67 -12.64
N ALA A 114 12.58 -4.02 -13.44
CA ALA A 114 13.12 -4.62 -14.67
C ALA A 114 13.84 -5.97 -14.46
N PRO A 115 14.67 -6.18 -13.42
CA PRO A 115 15.34 -7.46 -13.19
C PRO A 115 14.37 -8.60 -12.88
N VAL A 116 13.27 -8.31 -12.18
CA VAL A 116 12.30 -9.33 -11.75
C VAL A 116 11.20 -9.56 -12.78
N ARG A 117 10.98 -8.62 -13.70
CA ARG A 117 10.01 -8.76 -14.81
C ARG A 117 10.24 -10.05 -15.61
N ASP A 118 11.49 -10.33 -15.94
CA ASP A 118 11.87 -11.44 -16.82
C ASP A 118 12.26 -12.71 -16.03
N GLY A 119 11.99 -12.76 -14.73
CA GLY A 119 12.43 -13.85 -13.85
C GLY A 119 11.82 -15.23 -14.16
N HIS A 120 10.76 -15.29 -14.97
CA HIS A 120 10.18 -16.54 -15.48
C HIS A 120 11.12 -17.32 -16.41
N ILE A 121 12.10 -16.66 -17.05
CA ILE A 121 13.00 -17.29 -18.04
C ILE A 121 13.77 -18.45 -17.42
N THR A 122 14.36 -18.24 -16.23
CA THR A 122 15.19 -19.23 -15.54
C THR A 122 14.42 -20.50 -15.16
N PRO A 123 13.29 -20.44 -14.43
CA PRO A 123 12.55 -21.64 -14.07
C PRO A 123 11.95 -22.39 -15.27
N VAL A 124 11.48 -21.66 -16.30
CA VAL A 124 10.97 -22.28 -17.53
C VAL A 124 12.10 -22.99 -18.31
N SER A 125 13.25 -22.34 -18.47
CA SER A 125 14.41 -22.96 -19.13
C SER A 125 14.91 -24.21 -18.39
N ALA A 126 14.90 -24.18 -17.06
CA ALA A 126 15.32 -25.30 -16.24
C ALA A 126 14.37 -26.50 -16.39
N VAL A 127 13.04 -26.30 -16.36
CA VAL A 127 12.09 -27.42 -16.53
C VAL A 127 12.16 -28.01 -17.94
N GLU A 128 12.34 -27.19 -18.97
CA GLU A 128 12.49 -27.68 -20.35
C GLU A 128 13.82 -28.43 -20.58
N ALA A 129 14.85 -28.12 -19.79
CA ALA A 129 16.10 -28.89 -19.75
C ALA A 129 15.99 -30.18 -18.90
N GLY A 130 14.86 -30.42 -18.23
CA GLY A 130 14.65 -31.55 -17.33
C GLY A 130 15.21 -31.35 -15.91
N ASP A 131 15.68 -30.14 -15.57
CA ASP A 131 16.15 -29.78 -14.23
C ASP A 131 15.00 -29.32 -13.34
N VAL A 132 14.28 -30.30 -12.78
CA VAL A 132 13.12 -30.07 -11.92
C VAL A 132 13.50 -29.37 -10.61
N ALA A 133 14.65 -29.72 -10.04
CA ALA A 133 15.10 -29.13 -8.78
C ALA A 133 15.50 -27.67 -8.99
N GLY A 134 16.26 -27.38 -10.05
CA GLY A 134 16.62 -26.03 -10.45
C GLY A 134 15.41 -25.18 -10.82
N ALA A 135 14.42 -25.73 -11.52
CA ALA A 135 13.19 -25.01 -11.84
C ALA A 135 12.43 -24.57 -10.58
N ASN A 136 12.20 -25.48 -9.63
CA ASN A 136 11.51 -25.14 -8.38
C ASN A 136 12.29 -24.15 -7.52
N ALA A 137 13.61 -24.31 -7.41
CA ALA A 137 14.47 -23.38 -6.70
C ALA A 137 14.44 -21.98 -7.34
N ALA A 138 14.49 -21.90 -8.68
CA ALA A 138 14.42 -20.65 -9.42
C ALA A 138 13.08 -19.92 -9.25
N VAL A 139 11.95 -20.64 -9.20
CA VAL A 139 10.65 -20.02 -8.89
C VAL A 139 10.63 -19.42 -7.49
N VAL A 140 11.17 -20.15 -6.49
CA VAL A 140 11.24 -19.66 -5.11
C VAL A 140 12.12 -18.41 -5.02
N GLN A 141 13.29 -18.43 -5.66
CA GLN A 141 14.18 -17.27 -5.70
C GLN A 141 13.51 -16.07 -6.38
N TRP A 142 12.87 -16.30 -7.53
CA TRP A 142 12.19 -15.23 -8.24
C TRP A 142 11.06 -14.60 -7.42
N GLN A 143 10.29 -15.40 -6.68
CA GLN A 143 9.28 -14.91 -5.77
C GLN A 143 9.89 -14.03 -4.66
N GLN A 144 11.04 -14.42 -4.10
CA GLN A 144 11.76 -13.60 -3.12
C GLN A 144 12.27 -12.29 -3.73
N ASP A 145 12.77 -12.34 -4.97
CA ASP A 145 13.24 -11.15 -5.67
C ASP A 145 12.09 -10.16 -5.95
N ILE A 146 10.89 -10.66 -6.31
CA ILE A 146 9.69 -9.84 -6.48
C ILE A 146 9.30 -9.15 -5.16
N GLU A 147 9.33 -9.87 -4.03
CA GLU A 147 9.05 -9.28 -2.71
C GLU A 147 10.09 -8.21 -2.32
N ALA A 148 11.37 -8.45 -2.64
CA ALA A 148 12.44 -7.49 -2.42
C ALA A 148 12.27 -6.24 -3.29
N ALA A 149 11.90 -6.41 -4.56
CA ALA A 149 11.57 -5.31 -5.47
C ALA A 149 10.38 -4.49 -4.97
N ASN A 150 9.30 -5.14 -4.51
CA ASN A 150 8.14 -4.45 -3.95
C ASN A 150 8.52 -3.63 -2.70
N THR A 151 9.39 -4.19 -1.84
CA THR A 151 9.92 -3.47 -0.68
C THR A 151 10.75 -2.26 -1.10
N ALA A 152 11.64 -2.41 -2.09
CA ALA A 152 12.45 -1.32 -2.60
C ALA A 152 11.59 -0.20 -3.23
N GLN A 153 10.49 -0.54 -3.91
CA GLN A 153 9.54 0.45 -4.40
C GLN A 153 8.83 1.19 -3.28
N ALA A 154 8.40 0.46 -2.24
CA ALA A 154 7.80 1.08 -1.06
C ALA A 154 8.80 2.01 -0.35
N GLN A 155 10.09 1.72 -0.38
CA GLN A 155 11.13 2.61 0.16
C GLN A 155 11.36 3.85 -0.73
N LEU A 156 11.32 3.68 -2.06
CA LEU A 156 11.46 4.78 -3.02
C LEU A 156 10.38 5.86 -2.80
N GLY A 157 9.14 5.44 -2.48
CA GLY A 157 8.05 6.34 -2.17
C GLY A 157 7.58 7.18 -3.37
N ASP A 158 6.89 8.28 -3.11
CA ASP A 158 6.39 9.17 -4.16
C ASP A 158 7.44 10.20 -4.61
N PHE A 159 7.21 10.80 -5.78
CA PHE A 159 8.02 11.90 -6.26
C PHE A 159 7.39 13.24 -5.90
N ARG A 160 7.82 13.87 -4.81
CA ARG A 160 7.34 15.20 -4.37
C ARG A 160 5.80 15.27 -4.25
N GLY A 161 5.18 14.19 -3.78
CA GLY A 161 3.73 14.04 -3.69
C GLY A 161 3.06 13.44 -4.93
N ALA A 162 3.78 13.25 -6.04
CA ALA A 162 3.24 12.62 -7.24
C ALA A 162 3.22 11.09 -7.09
N ARG A 163 2.00 10.53 -7.00
CA ARG A 163 1.77 9.11 -6.68
C ARG A 163 1.59 8.20 -7.89
N THR A 164 1.69 8.72 -9.12
CA THR A 164 1.44 7.96 -10.37
C THR A 164 2.17 6.61 -10.42
N LEU A 165 3.49 6.59 -10.18
CA LEU A 165 4.27 5.35 -10.17
C LEU A 165 4.10 4.51 -8.88
N VAL A 166 3.75 5.16 -7.77
CA VAL A 166 3.46 4.44 -6.51
C VAL A 166 2.19 3.60 -6.66
N LEU A 167 1.15 4.16 -7.29
CA LEU A 167 -0.10 3.47 -7.56
C LEU A 167 0.08 2.26 -8.49
N ALA A 168 1.00 2.38 -9.45
CA ALA A 168 1.33 1.29 -10.38
C ALA A 168 2.04 0.09 -9.71
N ASN A 169 2.67 0.27 -8.54
CA ASN A 169 3.40 -0.82 -7.87
C ASN A 169 2.51 -2.00 -7.54
N SER A 170 1.29 -1.76 -7.06
CA SER A 170 0.34 -2.83 -6.72
C SER A 170 -0.01 -3.66 -7.96
N ASP A 171 -0.28 -2.99 -9.09
CA ASP A 171 -0.64 -3.68 -10.32
C ASP A 171 0.53 -4.50 -10.86
N VAL A 172 1.75 -3.95 -10.86
CA VAL A 172 2.96 -4.68 -11.27
C VAL A 172 3.21 -5.88 -10.36
N TYR A 173 3.12 -5.71 -9.04
CA TYR A 173 3.31 -6.77 -8.06
C TYR A 173 2.27 -7.89 -8.19
N GLU A 174 0.98 -7.56 -8.30
CA GLU A 174 -0.10 -8.55 -8.50
C GLU A 174 0.10 -9.32 -9.81
N THR A 175 0.45 -8.61 -10.89
CA THR A 175 0.64 -9.20 -12.22
C THR A 175 1.82 -10.18 -12.23
N LEU A 176 2.93 -9.82 -11.56
CA LEU A 176 4.09 -10.70 -11.36
C LEU A 176 3.76 -11.90 -10.48
N GLY A 177 3.04 -11.71 -9.37
CA GLY A 177 2.63 -12.80 -8.49
C GLY A 177 1.74 -13.82 -9.22
N ALA A 178 0.82 -13.35 -10.05
CA ALA A 178 -0.02 -14.23 -10.85
C ALA A 178 0.77 -14.90 -12.00
N MET A 179 1.85 -14.29 -12.51
CA MET A 179 2.79 -14.96 -13.42
C MET A 179 3.57 -16.09 -12.72
N VAL A 180 4.01 -15.88 -11.48
CA VAL A 180 4.67 -16.94 -10.68
C VAL A 180 3.74 -18.15 -10.53
N SER A 181 2.45 -17.93 -10.26
CA SER A 181 1.45 -19.02 -10.19
C SER A 181 1.33 -19.77 -11.52
N LEU A 182 1.20 -19.05 -12.64
CA LEU A 182 1.14 -19.67 -13.98
C LEU A 182 2.38 -20.50 -14.30
N VAL A 183 3.58 -20.00 -13.96
CA VAL A 183 4.84 -20.74 -14.17
C VAL A 183 4.89 -22.00 -13.30
N ARG A 184 4.41 -21.95 -12.05
CA ARG A 184 4.30 -23.14 -11.18
C ARG A 184 3.36 -24.18 -11.78
N GLU A 185 2.21 -23.75 -12.27
CA GLU A 185 1.23 -24.64 -12.93
C GLU A 185 1.81 -25.25 -14.20
N TYR A 186 2.49 -24.44 -15.02
CA TYR A 186 3.20 -24.90 -16.21
C TYR A 186 4.24 -25.97 -15.87
N ILE A 187 5.14 -25.72 -14.91
CA ILE A 187 6.12 -26.70 -14.44
C ILE A 187 5.42 -27.99 -13.99
N GLY A 188 4.35 -27.88 -13.19
CA GLY A 188 3.55 -29.01 -12.74
C GLY A 188 2.99 -29.85 -13.89
N ALA A 189 2.43 -29.20 -14.91
CA ALA A 189 1.91 -29.86 -16.10
C ALA A 189 3.01 -30.57 -16.91
N ARG A 190 4.18 -29.93 -17.05
CA ARG A 190 5.35 -30.53 -17.73
C ARG A 190 5.83 -31.79 -17.03
N LEU A 191 5.90 -31.78 -15.70
CA LEU A 191 6.33 -32.93 -14.90
C LEU A 191 5.37 -34.12 -15.00
N GLN A 192 4.07 -33.85 -15.15
CA GLN A 192 3.03 -34.87 -15.26
C GLN A 192 2.85 -35.38 -16.71
N GLY A 193 3.57 -34.81 -17.68
CA GLY A 193 3.37 -35.08 -19.11
C GLY A 193 1.98 -34.62 -19.60
N GLY A 194 1.36 -33.67 -18.90
CA GLY A 194 0.03 -33.15 -19.20
C GLY A 194 0.04 -32.03 -20.26
N PRO A 195 -1.15 -31.59 -20.70
CA PRO A 195 -1.27 -30.43 -21.59
C PRO A 195 -0.71 -29.19 -20.88
N SER A 196 0.19 -28.47 -21.56
CA SER A 196 0.91 -27.31 -21.02
C SER A 196 0.93 -26.11 -21.97
N GLU A 197 0.32 -26.26 -23.15
CA GLU A 197 0.28 -25.24 -24.20
C GLU A 197 -0.61 -24.06 -23.81
N ASP A 198 -1.81 -24.31 -23.27
CA ASP A 198 -2.70 -23.23 -22.80
C ASP A 198 -2.06 -22.42 -21.66
N LEU A 199 -1.37 -23.10 -20.73
CA LEU A 199 -0.64 -22.45 -19.63
C LEU A 199 0.53 -21.61 -20.14
N ALA A 200 1.26 -22.10 -21.16
CA ALA A 200 2.33 -21.33 -21.78
C ALA A 200 1.78 -20.10 -22.50
N PHE A 201 0.64 -20.23 -23.17
CA PHE A 201 -0.03 -19.12 -23.83
C PHE A 201 -0.45 -18.03 -22.83
N GLU A 202 -1.16 -18.40 -21.77
CA GLU A 202 -1.57 -17.47 -20.69
C GLU A 202 -0.34 -16.79 -20.05
N ALA A 203 0.75 -17.52 -19.89
CA ALA A 203 1.99 -16.98 -19.36
C ALA A 203 2.63 -15.96 -20.32
N ILE A 204 2.63 -16.21 -21.63
CA ILE A 204 3.16 -15.27 -22.63
C ILE A 204 2.33 -14.00 -22.69
N GLU A 205 1.00 -14.10 -22.70
CA GLU A 205 0.11 -12.93 -22.59
C GLU A 205 0.42 -12.13 -21.33
N ARG A 206 0.71 -12.82 -20.23
CA ARG A 206 1.08 -12.16 -18.98
C ARG A 206 2.42 -11.45 -19.06
N VAL A 207 3.43 -12.00 -19.73
CA VAL A 207 4.70 -11.30 -19.97
C VAL A 207 4.43 -9.98 -20.69
N LEU A 208 3.66 -9.99 -21.77
CA LEU A 208 3.28 -8.77 -22.49
C LEU A 208 2.57 -7.76 -21.58
N SER A 209 1.59 -8.24 -20.81
CA SER A 209 0.86 -7.38 -19.86
C SER A 209 1.78 -6.71 -18.84
N ILE A 210 2.79 -7.39 -18.30
CA ILE A 210 3.72 -6.77 -17.36
C ILE A 210 4.52 -5.65 -18.03
N HIS A 211 5.02 -5.89 -19.24
CA HIS A 211 5.75 -4.88 -20.02
C HIS A 211 4.89 -3.65 -20.28
N MET A 212 3.66 -3.86 -20.77
CA MET A 212 2.72 -2.78 -21.05
C MET A 212 2.38 -1.98 -19.80
N THR A 213 2.01 -2.65 -18.70
CA THR A 213 1.69 -1.97 -17.43
C THR A 213 2.86 -1.10 -16.95
N MET A 214 4.09 -1.62 -17.00
CA MET A 214 5.26 -0.83 -16.59
C MET A 214 5.50 0.39 -17.47
N ASN A 215 5.36 0.23 -18.78
CA ASN A 215 5.65 1.29 -19.75
C ASN A 215 4.54 2.33 -19.82
N GLU A 216 3.27 1.93 -19.74
CA GLU A 216 2.11 2.81 -19.66
C GLU A 216 2.19 3.68 -18.40
N SER A 217 2.56 3.08 -17.26
CA SER A 217 2.77 3.81 -16.00
C SER A 217 3.89 4.84 -16.12
N LEU A 218 4.99 4.46 -16.79
CA LEU A 218 6.12 5.35 -17.03
C LEU A 218 5.75 6.51 -17.98
N ALA A 219 4.99 6.22 -19.04
CA ALA A 219 4.49 7.21 -19.98
C ALA A 219 3.54 8.20 -19.29
N SER A 220 2.63 7.70 -18.46
CA SER A 220 1.71 8.49 -17.65
C SER A 220 2.45 9.43 -16.70
N PHE A 221 3.51 8.95 -16.04
CA PHE A 221 4.35 9.80 -15.18
C PHE A 221 5.11 10.86 -15.99
N TYR A 222 5.64 10.53 -17.17
CA TYR A 222 6.31 11.53 -18.01
C TYR A 222 5.36 12.61 -18.54
N ALA A 223 4.08 12.26 -18.76
CA ALA A 223 3.06 13.21 -19.19
C ALA A 223 2.66 14.19 -18.06
N ASP A 224 2.57 13.70 -16.82
CA ASP A 224 2.30 14.53 -15.63
C ASP A 224 3.19 14.14 -14.44
N PRO A 225 4.45 14.66 -14.38
CA PRO A 225 5.34 14.39 -13.26
C PRO A 225 4.90 15.02 -11.94
N THR A 226 3.92 15.94 -11.98
CA THR A 226 3.35 16.55 -10.77
C THR A 226 2.33 15.63 -10.11
N GLY A 227 1.79 14.68 -10.86
CA GLY A 227 0.76 13.73 -10.39
C GLY A 227 -0.57 14.40 -10.08
N ALA A 228 -0.83 15.60 -10.59
CA ALA A 228 -2.08 16.33 -10.34
C ALA A 228 -3.30 15.53 -10.82
N ALA A 229 -3.20 14.87 -11.98
CA ALA A 229 -4.27 14.01 -12.49
C ALA A 229 -4.52 12.79 -11.58
N ALA A 230 -3.45 12.13 -11.14
CA ALA A 230 -3.52 10.98 -10.24
C ALA A 230 -4.14 11.37 -8.88
N GLN A 231 -3.70 12.50 -8.31
CA GLN A 231 -4.23 13.06 -7.07
C GLN A 231 -5.73 13.35 -7.18
N ALA A 232 -6.17 14.01 -8.26
CA ALA A 232 -7.58 14.32 -8.47
C ALA A 232 -8.44 13.05 -8.58
N ALA A 233 -7.92 12.00 -9.20
CA ALA A 233 -8.60 10.72 -9.30
C ALA A 233 -8.65 9.97 -7.97
N GLU A 234 -7.57 9.97 -7.17
CA GLU A 234 -7.60 9.45 -5.80
C GLU A 234 -8.62 10.22 -4.95
N ASP A 235 -8.63 11.56 -5.01
CA ASP A 235 -9.60 12.40 -4.29
C ASP A 235 -11.04 12.04 -4.67
N ALA A 236 -11.34 11.88 -5.95
CA ALA A 236 -12.65 11.46 -6.44
C ALA A 236 -13.03 10.05 -5.96
N ALA A 237 -12.08 9.11 -5.96
CA ALA A 237 -12.33 7.73 -5.54
C ALA A 237 -12.59 7.60 -4.04
N PHE A 238 -11.89 8.40 -3.22
CA PHE A 238 -12.04 8.39 -1.76
C PHE A 238 -13.13 9.33 -1.25
N ALA A 239 -13.63 10.28 -2.06
CA ALA A 239 -14.66 11.24 -1.66
C ALA A 239 -15.91 10.60 -1.01
N PRO A 240 -16.47 9.46 -1.48
CA PRO A 240 -17.63 8.86 -0.83
C PRO A 240 -17.33 8.31 0.58
N ILE A 241 -16.14 7.74 0.78
CA ILE A 241 -15.70 7.22 2.09
C ILE A 241 -15.49 8.41 3.04
N GLU A 242 -14.88 9.47 2.53
CA GLU A 242 -14.62 10.69 3.29
C GLU A 242 -15.93 11.41 3.66
N ALA A 243 -16.90 11.48 2.73
CA ALA A 243 -18.23 12.01 3.00
C ALA A 243 -18.98 11.16 4.03
N MET A 244 -18.88 9.83 3.95
CA MET A 244 -19.44 8.92 4.96
C MET A 244 -18.80 9.18 6.33
N ARG A 245 -17.47 9.25 6.40
CA ARG A 245 -16.72 9.59 7.62
C ARG A 245 -17.19 10.92 8.23
N GLN A 246 -17.29 11.97 7.40
CA GLN A 246 -17.76 13.28 7.84
C GLN A 246 -19.21 13.24 8.34
N SER A 247 -20.10 12.54 7.65
CA SER A 247 -21.49 12.37 8.09
C SER A 247 -21.62 11.59 9.41
N MET A 248 -20.71 10.65 9.65
CA MET A 248 -20.65 9.87 10.90
C MET A 248 -20.06 10.68 12.06
N MET A 249 -19.18 11.66 11.80
CA MET A 249 -18.65 12.53 12.86
C MET A 249 -19.71 13.45 13.48
N GLY A 250 -20.85 13.65 12.82
CA GLY A 250 -21.94 14.49 13.32
C GLY A 250 -21.60 15.99 13.36
N ASP A 251 -22.55 16.80 13.80
CA ASP A 251 -22.38 18.24 13.90
C ASP A 251 -21.46 18.60 15.10
N PRO A 252 -20.26 19.18 14.88
CA PRO A 252 -19.35 19.55 15.96
C PRO A 252 -19.92 20.64 16.89
N SER A 253 -21.02 21.30 16.51
CA SER A 253 -21.72 22.27 17.34
C SER A 253 -22.79 21.68 18.24
N ALA A 254 -23.00 20.34 18.21
CA ALA A 254 -23.98 19.68 19.06
C ALA A 254 -23.80 20.03 20.56
N PRO A 255 -24.88 20.27 21.33
CA PRO A 255 -24.79 20.69 22.73
C PRO A 255 -23.94 19.77 23.62
N GLU A 256 -23.97 18.47 23.36
CA GLU A 256 -23.17 17.47 24.08
C GLU A 256 -21.67 17.50 23.73
N LEU A 257 -21.26 18.21 22.67
CA LEU A 257 -19.86 18.41 22.28
C LEU A 257 -19.29 19.75 22.78
N GLN A 258 -20.12 20.61 23.37
CA GLN A 258 -19.67 21.91 23.90
C GLN A 258 -18.72 21.73 25.10
N PRO A 259 -17.67 22.55 25.25
CA PRO A 259 -16.71 22.42 26.36
C PRO A 259 -17.36 22.44 27.75
N ILE A 260 -16.82 21.67 28.69
CA ILE A 260 -17.24 21.66 30.10
C ILE A 260 -16.19 22.41 30.90
N ASN A 261 -16.57 23.51 31.56
CA ASN A 261 -15.63 24.36 32.31
C ASN A 261 -14.39 24.79 31.50
N GLY A 262 -14.56 25.07 30.21
CA GLY A 262 -13.46 25.44 29.31
C GLY A 262 -12.61 24.27 28.82
N VAL A 263 -12.90 23.03 29.23
CA VAL A 263 -12.25 21.80 28.74
C VAL A 263 -13.06 21.22 27.58
N SER A 264 -12.53 21.32 26.36
CA SER A 264 -13.13 20.73 25.16
C SER A 264 -13.04 19.20 25.18
N LEU A 265 -13.73 18.54 24.24
CA LEU A 265 -13.60 17.08 24.08
C LEU A 265 -12.15 16.70 23.70
N HIS A 266 -11.46 17.52 22.90
CA HIS A 266 -10.07 17.27 22.51
C HIS A 266 -9.12 17.38 23.71
N ASP A 267 -9.33 18.39 24.57
CA ASP A 267 -8.58 18.54 25.83
C ASP A 267 -8.79 17.34 26.74
N TYR A 268 -10.03 16.86 26.87
CA TYR A 268 -10.38 15.70 27.69
C TYR A 268 -9.77 14.41 27.16
N VAL A 269 -9.89 14.14 25.86
CA VAL A 269 -9.30 12.95 25.21
C VAL A 269 -7.79 12.94 25.41
N ALA A 270 -7.12 14.06 25.14
CA ALA A 270 -5.68 14.18 25.26
C ALA A 270 -5.20 14.09 26.72
N GLY A 271 -5.87 14.78 27.64
CA GLY A 271 -5.58 14.72 29.08
C GLY A 271 -5.76 13.32 29.66
N SER A 272 -6.83 12.63 29.27
CA SER A 272 -7.08 11.24 29.68
C SER A 272 -6.00 10.29 29.16
N ALA A 273 -5.55 10.46 27.92
CA ALA A 273 -4.44 9.70 27.37
C ALA A 273 -3.14 9.94 28.17
N LYS A 274 -2.84 11.19 28.54
CA LYS A 274 -1.67 11.53 29.37
C LYS A 274 -1.73 10.94 30.78
N ILE A 275 -2.91 10.88 31.40
CA ILE A 275 -3.07 10.19 32.69
C ILE A 275 -2.75 8.69 32.57
N ASN A 276 -3.18 8.04 31.48
CA ASN A 276 -2.81 6.65 31.21
C ASN A 276 -1.30 6.48 30.96
N GLU A 277 -0.62 7.50 30.44
CA GLU A 277 0.85 7.58 30.32
C GLU A 277 1.54 7.95 31.65
N GLY A 278 0.80 8.04 32.76
CA GLY A 278 1.34 8.26 34.11
C GLY A 278 1.39 9.71 34.56
N TRP A 279 0.80 10.66 33.82
CA TRP A 279 0.70 12.05 34.25
C TRP A 279 -0.29 12.19 35.41
N SER A 280 -0.05 13.15 36.30
CA SER A 280 -1.00 13.50 37.34
C SER A 280 -2.09 14.44 36.82
N ASN A 281 -3.24 14.46 37.49
CA ASN A 281 -4.32 15.41 37.18
C ASN A 281 -3.85 16.87 37.29
N GLU A 282 -2.93 17.18 38.20
CA GLU A 282 -2.33 18.51 38.31
C GLU A 282 -1.51 18.89 37.08
N GLN A 283 -0.71 17.96 36.54
CA GLN A 283 0.09 18.21 35.35
C GLN A 283 -0.79 18.45 34.12
N VAL A 284 -1.86 17.66 33.97
CA VAL A 284 -2.86 17.83 32.91
C VAL A 284 -3.57 19.19 33.04
N ALA A 285 -4.08 19.52 34.23
CA ALA A 285 -4.75 20.80 34.48
C ALA A 285 -3.82 21.99 34.20
N ALA A 286 -2.55 21.90 34.61
CA ALA A 286 -1.55 22.94 34.36
C ALA A 286 -1.26 23.15 32.87
N VAL A 287 -1.13 22.08 32.07
CA VAL A 287 -0.94 22.19 30.61
C VAL A 287 -2.15 22.81 29.92
N LEU A 288 -3.35 22.45 30.37
CA LEU A 288 -4.60 22.99 29.84
C LEU A 288 -4.90 24.41 30.31
N GLY A 289 -4.14 24.95 31.28
CA GLY A 289 -4.39 26.27 31.86
C GLY A 289 -5.67 26.35 32.69
N VAL A 290 -6.17 25.21 33.21
CA VAL A 290 -7.36 25.13 34.06
C VAL A 290 -6.99 24.76 35.50
N GLU A 291 -7.87 25.04 36.45
CA GLU A 291 -7.66 24.60 37.82
C GLU A 291 -8.01 23.11 37.99
N ARG A 292 -7.34 22.42 38.91
CA ARG A 292 -7.60 20.99 39.21
C ARG A 292 -9.09 20.68 39.44
N PRO A 293 -9.86 21.45 40.24
CA PRO A 293 -11.29 21.20 40.41
C PRO A 293 -12.10 21.36 39.11
N GLN A 294 -11.68 22.24 38.20
CA GLN A 294 -12.33 22.43 36.90
C GLN A 294 -12.11 21.21 36.00
N TRP A 295 -10.88 20.67 35.98
CA TRP A 295 -10.55 19.42 35.30
C TRP A 295 -11.35 18.23 35.85
N GLU A 296 -11.39 18.05 37.17
CA GLU A 296 -12.13 16.94 37.79
C GLU A 296 -13.63 16.97 37.45
N GLN A 297 -14.24 18.16 37.46
CA GLN A 297 -15.63 18.35 37.05
C GLN A 297 -15.84 18.09 35.56
N ALA A 298 -14.93 18.56 34.70
CA ALA A 298 -14.99 18.31 33.27
C ALA A 298 -14.84 16.82 32.94
N ASN A 299 -13.89 16.13 33.60
CA ASN A 299 -13.66 14.69 33.47
C ASN A 299 -14.92 13.90 33.82
N ALA A 300 -15.56 14.20 34.95
CA ALA A 300 -16.83 13.56 35.33
C ALA A 300 -17.94 13.83 34.31
N GLY A 301 -18.09 15.07 33.85
CA GLY A 301 -19.09 15.45 32.85
C GLY A 301 -18.87 14.79 31.48
N TRP A 302 -17.63 14.63 31.04
CA TRP A 302 -17.31 13.92 29.80
C TRP A 302 -17.56 12.42 29.90
N VAL A 303 -17.26 11.79 31.04
CA VAL A 303 -17.62 10.39 31.30
C VAL A 303 -19.14 10.20 31.24
N GLU A 304 -19.92 11.10 31.85
CA GLU A 304 -21.39 11.06 31.78
C GLU A 304 -21.92 11.22 30.35
N ARG A 305 -21.38 12.19 29.60
CA ARG A 305 -21.75 12.40 28.19
C ARG A 305 -21.38 11.23 27.29
N MET A 306 -20.27 10.55 27.58
CA MET A 306 -19.87 9.35 26.83
C MET A 306 -20.80 8.17 27.10
N GLN A 307 -21.44 8.11 28.28
CA GLN A 307 -22.46 7.10 28.60
C GLN A 307 -23.83 7.44 28.00
N THR A 308 -24.23 8.71 28.04
CA THR A 308 -25.57 9.17 27.65
C THR A 308 -25.69 9.49 26.17
N HIS A 309 -24.61 9.96 25.55
CA HIS A 309 -24.51 10.37 24.15
C HIS A 309 -23.44 9.55 23.40
N MET A 310 -23.39 8.23 23.66
CA MET A 310 -22.35 7.33 23.16
C MET A 310 -22.15 7.41 21.64
N MET A 311 -23.23 7.59 20.86
CA MET A 311 -23.11 7.69 19.40
C MET A 311 -22.40 8.98 18.96
N THR A 312 -22.80 10.15 19.48
CA THR A 312 -22.22 11.44 19.04
C THR A 312 -20.88 11.73 19.70
N VAL A 313 -20.80 11.61 21.03
CA VAL A 313 -19.58 11.87 21.81
C VAL A 313 -18.55 10.76 21.60
N GLY A 314 -18.97 9.49 21.56
CA GLY A 314 -18.05 8.36 21.38
C GLY A 314 -17.39 8.32 19.99
N MET A 315 -18.12 8.68 18.92
CA MET A 315 -17.51 8.78 17.58
C MET A 315 -16.46 9.89 17.51
N GLN A 316 -16.75 11.07 18.07
CA GLN A 316 -15.79 12.18 18.13
C GLN A 316 -14.59 11.86 19.04
N TYR A 317 -14.82 11.21 20.18
CA TYR A 317 -13.77 10.76 21.09
C TYR A 317 -12.77 9.84 20.38
N SER A 318 -13.25 8.84 19.63
CA SER A 318 -12.41 7.92 18.85
C SER A 318 -11.56 8.64 17.79
N SER A 319 -12.17 9.58 17.06
CA SER A 319 -11.47 10.42 16.07
C SER A 319 -10.35 11.24 16.71
N LEU A 320 -10.62 11.84 17.88
CA LEU A 320 -9.67 12.69 18.58
C LEU A 320 -8.53 11.92 19.25
N MET A 321 -8.69 10.62 19.55
CA MET A 321 -7.61 9.79 20.11
C MET A 321 -6.37 9.73 19.23
N SER A 322 -6.56 9.86 17.91
CA SER A 322 -5.47 9.84 16.93
C SER A 322 -5.11 11.24 16.42
N THR A 323 -5.74 12.29 16.95
CA THR A 323 -5.48 13.68 16.57
C THR A 323 -4.53 14.35 17.57
N PRO A 324 -3.33 14.84 17.15
CA PRO A 324 -2.39 15.52 18.04
C PRO A 324 -3.00 16.73 18.74
N HIS A 325 -2.72 16.90 20.05
CA HIS A 325 -3.23 18.02 20.85
C HIS A 325 -2.16 19.11 21.02
N PRO A 326 -2.38 20.35 20.55
CA PRO A 326 -1.33 21.37 20.46
C PRO A 326 -0.66 21.69 21.81
N LEU A 327 -1.44 21.77 22.89
CA LEU A 327 -0.91 22.06 24.23
C LEU A 327 -0.06 20.92 24.80
N PHE A 328 -0.47 19.68 24.60
CA PHE A 328 0.25 18.52 25.12
C PHE A 328 1.47 18.16 24.27
N GLU A 329 1.43 18.41 22.96
CA GLU A 329 2.59 18.32 22.08
C GLU A 329 3.65 19.36 22.48
N ALA A 330 3.23 20.62 22.70
CA ALA A 330 4.14 21.66 23.18
C ALA A 330 4.72 21.35 24.57
N ALA A 331 3.91 20.83 25.49
CA ALA A 331 4.35 20.42 26.81
C ALA A 331 5.35 19.25 26.75
N ALA A 332 5.09 18.25 25.90
CA ALA A 332 6.00 17.12 25.69
C ALA A 332 7.32 17.57 25.06
N ALA A 333 7.29 18.47 24.07
CA ALA A 333 8.49 19.07 23.48
C ALA A 333 9.32 19.88 24.49
N ALA A 334 8.65 20.48 25.49
CA ALA A 334 9.29 21.17 26.62
C ALA A 334 9.77 20.21 27.73
N GLY A 335 9.62 18.89 27.56
CA GLY A 335 10.07 17.88 28.52
C GLY A 335 9.16 17.70 29.74
N ALA A 336 7.90 18.11 29.68
CA ALA A 336 6.94 17.88 30.75
C ALA A 336 6.42 16.42 30.76
N GLY A 337 6.16 15.90 31.96
CA GLY A 337 5.59 14.55 32.19
C GLY A 337 6.61 13.47 32.56
N PRO A 338 6.16 12.26 32.94
CA PRO A 338 7.01 11.08 33.05
C PRO A 338 7.60 10.73 31.68
N GLY A 339 8.90 10.44 31.62
CA GLY A 339 9.56 10.09 30.36
C GLY A 339 10.22 11.26 29.62
N ALA A 340 10.73 12.27 30.33
CA ALA A 340 11.67 13.24 29.75
C ALA A 340 12.85 12.48 29.09
N GLY A 341 12.90 12.50 27.75
CA GLY A 341 13.81 11.69 26.93
C GLY A 341 13.14 10.61 26.07
N SER A 342 11.83 10.35 26.24
CA SER A 342 11.08 9.43 25.39
C SER A 342 11.11 9.86 23.92
N GLN A 343 11.25 8.88 23.03
CA GLN A 343 11.21 9.10 21.59
C GLN A 343 9.80 9.04 21.00
N ALA A 344 8.75 9.10 21.85
CA ALA A 344 7.37 8.95 21.42
C ALA A 344 6.90 10.00 20.39
N SER A 345 7.46 11.22 20.42
CA SER A 345 7.18 12.24 19.41
C SER A 345 7.65 11.81 18.01
N ARG A 346 8.78 11.11 17.92
CA ARG A 346 9.31 10.59 16.65
C ARG A 346 8.35 9.58 16.01
N LEU A 347 7.62 8.80 16.80
CA LEU A 347 6.64 7.85 16.26
C LEU A 347 5.57 8.52 15.38
N LYS A 348 5.33 9.83 15.54
CA LYS A 348 4.32 10.57 14.76
C LYS A 348 4.90 11.35 13.59
N THR A 349 6.21 11.62 13.57
CA THR A 349 6.87 12.51 12.60
C THR A 349 7.91 11.80 11.74
N ASP A 350 8.41 10.67 12.20
CA ASP A 350 9.44 9.86 11.57
C ASP A 350 8.82 8.50 11.22
N ARG A 351 8.41 8.38 9.96
CA ARG A 351 7.75 7.18 9.41
C ARG A 351 8.62 5.94 9.60
N ASP A 352 9.92 6.06 9.34
CA ASP A 352 10.84 4.92 9.37
C ASP A 352 11.06 4.46 10.81
N PHE A 353 11.16 5.39 11.77
CA PHE A 353 11.18 5.06 13.19
C PHE A 353 9.89 4.37 13.67
N TYR A 354 8.72 4.84 13.21
CA TYR A 354 7.46 4.16 13.48
C TYR A 354 7.43 2.74 12.91
N ILE A 355 7.81 2.56 11.63
CA ILE A 355 7.88 1.26 10.96
C ILE A 355 8.79 0.31 11.74
N GLU A 356 9.96 0.78 12.17
CA GLU A 356 10.91 0.00 12.96
C GLU A 356 10.28 -0.47 14.28
N CYS A 357 9.71 0.45 15.07
CA CYS A 357 9.09 0.11 16.35
C CYS A 357 7.89 -0.84 16.18
N ALA A 358 7.04 -0.61 15.17
CA ALA A 358 5.87 -1.43 14.89
C ALA A 358 6.27 -2.85 14.41
N ALA A 359 7.34 -2.95 13.62
CA ALA A 359 7.90 -4.21 13.16
C ALA A 359 8.56 -5.01 14.30
N VAL A 360 9.36 -4.35 15.14
CA VAL A 360 9.96 -4.96 16.33
C VAL A 360 8.89 -5.52 17.25
N MET A 361 7.84 -4.75 17.53
CA MET A 361 6.74 -5.17 18.39
C MET A 361 6.08 -6.46 17.88
N ALA A 362 5.82 -6.54 16.56
CA ALA A 362 5.26 -7.73 15.92
C ALA A 362 6.23 -8.92 15.94
N ALA A 363 7.50 -8.71 15.59
CA ALA A 363 8.53 -9.76 15.57
C ALA A 363 8.84 -10.30 16.97
N ALA A 364 8.90 -9.44 17.99
CA ALA A 364 9.12 -9.86 19.37
C ALA A 364 7.97 -10.73 19.88
N GLN A 365 6.73 -10.31 19.60
CA GLN A 365 5.53 -11.08 19.93
C GLN A 365 5.54 -12.47 19.27
N GLU A 366 5.91 -12.55 18.00
CA GLU A 366 6.01 -13.81 17.25
C GLU A 366 7.13 -14.72 17.79
N ALA A 367 8.26 -14.13 18.18
CA ALA A 367 9.38 -14.85 18.77
C ALA A 367 9.15 -15.21 20.25
N GLY A 368 8.09 -14.73 20.91
CA GLY A 368 7.89 -14.93 22.35
C GLY A 368 8.82 -14.10 23.24
N VAL A 369 9.41 -13.02 22.69
CA VAL A 369 10.19 -12.01 23.41
C VAL A 369 9.23 -10.94 23.95
N ASP A 370 9.45 -10.44 25.17
CA ASP A 370 8.64 -9.35 25.74
C ASP A 370 8.76 -8.06 24.89
N PRO A 371 7.70 -7.66 24.16
CA PRO A 371 7.76 -6.49 23.29
C PRO A 371 7.88 -5.19 24.09
N SER A 372 7.30 -5.14 25.29
CA SER A 372 7.27 -3.91 26.10
C SER A 372 8.66 -3.61 26.65
N GLY A 373 9.30 -4.60 27.29
CA GLY A 373 10.67 -4.46 27.76
C GLY A 373 11.67 -4.15 26.64
N TYR A 374 11.50 -4.77 25.46
CA TYR A 374 12.40 -4.51 24.33
C TYR A 374 12.26 -3.09 23.77
N LEU A 375 11.02 -2.60 23.60
CA LEU A 375 10.77 -1.24 23.12
C LEU A 375 11.26 -0.18 24.10
N GLU A 376 11.06 -0.38 25.40
CA GLU A 376 11.53 0.56 26.42
C GLU A 376 13.06 0.62 26.46
N ALA A 377 13.74 -0.54 26.40
CA ALA A 377 15.20 -0.62 26.48
C ALA A 377 15.91 -0.04 25.24
N ASN A 378 15.38 -0.27 24.04
CA ASN A 378 16.06 0.07 22.78
C ASN A 378 15.56 1.37 22.15
N TYR A 379 14.29 1.72 22.35
CA TYR A 379 13.64 2.81 21.65
C TYR A 379 13.06 3.88 22.57
N GLN A 380 12.98 3.64 23.88
CA GLN A 380 12.41 4.58 24.87
C GLN A 380 10.97 4.97 24.52
N VAL A 381 10.20 4.01 24.01
CA VAL A 381 8.78 4.11 23.71
C VAL A 381 8.02 2.91 24.29
N THR A 382 6.73 3.06 24.53
CA THR A 382 5.87 1.98 25.02
C THR A 382 5.05 1.36 23.89
N THR A 383 4.57 0.12 24.09
CA THR A 383 3.65 -0.54 23.15
C THR A 383 2.39 0.28 22.88
N THR A 384 1.85 0.96 23.90
CA THR A 384 0.70 1.87 23.75
C THR A 384 1.00 3.06 22.86
N GLN A 385 2.19 3.66 22.99
CA GLN A 385 2.61 4.78 22.14
C GLN A 385 2.77 4.36 20.67
N VAL A 386 3.36 3.18 20.43
CA VAL A 386 3.50 2.61 19.08
C VAL A 386 2.13 2.30 18.47
N ALA A 387 1.24 1.65 19.21
CA ALA A 387 -0.12 1.36 18.76
C ALA A 387 -0.92 2.63 18.44
N GLY A 388 -0.82 3.66 19.29
CA GLY A 388 -1.48 4.96 19.07
C GLY A 388 -0.97 5.68 17.82
N ALA A 389 0.35 5.68 17.58
CA ALA A 389 0.94 6.23 16.36
C ALA A 389 0.48 5.47 15.11
N GLY A 390 0.30 4.15 15.21
CA GLY A 390 -0.16 3.34 14.09
C GLY A 390 -1.56 3.70 13.61
N VAL A 391 -2.46 4.11 14.52
CA VAL A 391 -3.77 4.63 14.11
C VAL A 391 -3.61 5.86 13.24
N GLN A 392 -2.74 6.81 13.63
CA GLN A 392 -2.49 8.05 12.88
C GLN A 392 -1.93 7.76 11.47
N TRP A 393 -0.92 6.91 11.36
CA TRP A 393 -0.33 6.55 10.05
C TRP A 393 -1.31 5.81 9.14
N MET A 394 -2.25 5.06 9.72
CA MET A 394 -3.26 4.31 8.98
C MET A 394 -4.55 5.11 8.70
N GLN A 395 -4.67 6.35 9.20
CA GLN A 395 -5.81 7.22 8.87
C GLN A 395 -5.85 7.56 7.38
N ASP A 396 -4.69 7.76 6.77
CA ASP A 396 -4.58 7.95 5.34
C ASP A 396 -4.50 6.59 4.63
N LEU A 397 -5.68 6.09 4.25
CA LEU A 397 -5.82 4.82 3.55
C LEU A 397 -5.05 4.77 2.22
N ARG A 398 -4.65 5.91 1.65
CA ARG A 398 -3.84 5.97 0.44
C ARG A 398 -2.42 5.43 0.68
N ASN A 399 -1.91 5.58 1.89
CA ASN A 399 -0.54 5.17 2.26
C ASN A 399 -0.47 3.81 2.98
N ALA A 400 -1.63 3.21 3.29
CA ALA A 400 -1.70 2.01 4.11
C ALA A 400 -0.92 0.83 3.51
N ASP A 401 -1.02 0.58 2.21
CA ASP A 401 -0.36 -0.56 1.56
C ASP A 401 1.18 -0.48 1.62
N GLN A 402 1.72 0.71 1.32
CA GLN A 402 3.15 1.00 1.44
C GLN A 402 3.64 0.81 2.89
N LEU A 403 2.90 1.32 3.86
CA LEU A 403 3.24 1.18 5.28
C LEU A 403 3.22 -0.29 5.72
N ILE A 404 2.20 -1.05 5.33
CA ILE A 404 2.09 -2.48 5.63
C ILE A 404 3.27 -3.24 5.02
N THR A 405 3.59 -2.98 3.74
CA THR A 405 4.71 -3.62 3.03
C THR A 405 6.03 -3.39 3.76
N LEU A 406 6.33 -2.14 4.12
CA LEU A 406 7.56 -1.79 4.84
C LEU A 406 7.61 -2.42 6.24
N GLN A 407 6.48 -2.41 6.97
CA GLN A 407 6.39 -3.01 8.29
C GLN A 407 6.62 -4.52 8.23
N GLN A 408 6.04 -5.23 7.26
CA GLN A 408 6.25 -6.67 7.09
C GLN A 408 7.69 -7.02 6.69
N ALA A 409 8.30 -6.23 5.80
CA ALA A 409 9.70 -6.40 5.44
C ALA A 409 10.61 -6.23 6.67
N LYS A 410 10.39 -5.17 7.46
CA LYS A 410 11.16 -4.91 8.67
C LYS A 410 10.89 -5.93 9.77
N GLN A 411 9.67 -6.45 9.88
CA GLN A 411 9.33 -7.53 10.82
C GLN A 411 10.14 -8.79 10.52
N ARG A 412 10.26 -9.18 9.25
CA ARG A 412 11.08 -10.33 8.83
C ARG A 412 12.56 -10.16 9.20
N GLU A 413 13.10 -8.95 9.04
CA GLU A 413 14.46 -8.62 9.49
C GLU A 413 14.61 -8.87 10.99
N PHE A 414 13.74 -8.32 11.83
CA PHE A 414 13.82 -8.50 13.28
C PHE A 414 13.52 -9.94 13.73
N ALA A 415 12.62 -10.65 13.05
CA ALA A 415 12.39 -12.07 13.32
C ALA A 415 13.69 -12.88 13.15
N SER A 416 14.50 -12.57 12.13
CA SER A 416 15.81 -13.19 11.95
C SER A 416 16.81 -12.83 13.06
N VAL A 417 16.79 -11.59 13.54
CA VAL A 417 17.62 -11.13 14.66
C VAL A 417 17.26 -11.87 15.95
N PHE A 418 15.97 -11.96 16.27
CA PHE A 418 15.51 -12.68 17.46
C PHE A 418 15.81 -14.18 17.38
N ALA A 419 15.63 -14.80 16.21
CA ALA A 419 16.01 -16.20 15.99
C ALA A 419 17.51 -16.44 16.24
N GLN A 420 18.39 -15.52 15.83
CA GLN A 420 19.83 -15.61 16.09
C GLN A 420 20.17 -15.42 17.58
N GLN A 421 19.49 -14.50 18.27
CA GLN A 421 19.71 -14.20 19.69
C GLN A 421 19.24 -15.32 20.62
N MET A 422 18.17 -16.03 20.24
CA MET A 422 17.62 -17.15 21.02
C MET A 422 18.37 -18.47 20.81
N GLY A 423 19.33 -18.51 19.87
CA GLY A 423 20.04 -19.72 19.46
C GLY A 423 19.10 -20.74 18.78
N PRO A 424 19.63 -21.88 18.26
CA PRO A 424 18.75 -22.98 17.85
C PRO A 424 17.97 -23.43 19.07
N GLY A 425 16.67 -23.11 19.09
CA GLY A 425 15.78 -23.46 20.18
C GLY A 425 15.75 -24.97 20.40
N ILE A 426 15.52 -25.36 21.65
CA ILE A 426 15.40 -26.73 22.20
C ILE A 426 14.26 -27.56 21.55
N ALA A 427 13.79 -27.19 20.37
CA ALA A 427 12.73 -27.87 19.62
C ALA A 427 13.24 -28.96 18.66
N ASP A 428 14.55 -29.02 18.35
CA ASP A 428 15.15 -30.07 17.50
C ASP A 428 15.46 -31.38 18.25
N ASP A 429 15.23 -31.45 19.56
CA ASP A 429 15.49 -32.64 20.40
C ASP A 429 14.27 -33.54 20.65
N ILE A 430 13.20 -33.43 19.84
CA ILE A 430 12.13 -34.45 19.83
C ILE A 430 12.31 -35.36 18.62
N VAL A 431 13.05 -36.44 18.83
CA VAL A 431 13.01 -37.62 17.96
C VAL A 431 11.68 -38.33 18.18
N PHE A 432 10.82 -38.38 17.15
CA PHE A 432 9.67 -39.28 17.10
C PHE A 432 10.06 -40.64 16.49
#